data_AF-A0A926U6W7-F1
#
_entry.id   AF-A0A926U6W7-F1
#
_cell.length_a   1.000
_cell.length_b   1.000
_cell.length_c   1.000
_cell.angle_alpha   90.00
_cell.angle_beta   90.00
_cell.angle_gamma   90.00
#
_symmetry.space_group_name_H-M   'P 1'
#
loop_
_entity.id
_entity.type
_entity.pdbx_description
1 polymer ?
#
loop_
_entity_poly.entity_id
_entity_poly.type
_entity_poly.pdbx_seq_one_letter_code
_entity_poly.pdbx_strand_id
1 'polypeptide(L)' 'MRTTSSKPTKTYIPSEQYRQMLVQDGERRFREWHTNFLKLQAEFLADQKQRRR' A
#
# COMPACT_ATOMS: atom_id res chain seq x y z
N MET A 1 -33.42 27.38 -5.10
CA MET A 1 -32.57 27.14 -3.91
C MET A 1 -31.12 27.06 -4.37
N ARG A 2 -30.20 27.80 -3.74
CA ARG A 2 -28.80 27.93 -4.21
C ARG A 2 -27.92 27.00 -3.37
N THR A 3 -27.43 25.92 -3.95
CA THR A 3 -26.56 24.95 -3.27
C THR A 3 -25.15 25.55 -3.13
N THR A 4 -24.77 25.95 -1.92
CA THR A 4 -23.40 26.37 -1.62
C THR A 4 -22.51 25.13 -1.52
N SER A 5 -21.84 24.78 -2.62
CA SER A 5 -20.75 23.79 -2.60
C SER A 5 -19.57 24.37 -1.81
N SER A 6 -19.42 23.96 -0.56
CA SER A 6 -18.28 24.31 0.28
C SER A 6 -17.04 23.58 -0.25
N LYS A 7 -16.13 24.32 -0.90
CA LYS A 7 -14.82 23.77 -1.29
C LYS A 7 -14.07 23.34 -0.02
N PRO A 8 -13.49 22.12 0.03
CA PRO A 8 -12.72 21.71 1.19
C PRO A 8 -11.50 22.62 1.33
N THR A 9 -11.40 23.31 2.46
CA THR A 9 -10.21 24.07 2.85
C THR A 9 -9.06 23.09 3.01
N LYS A 10 -7.93 23.32 2.32
CA LYS A 10 -6.72 22.51 2.47
C LYS A 10 -6.24 22.60 3.92
N THR A 11 -6.44 21.53 4.69
CA THR A 11 -5.85 21.37 6.02
C THR A 11 -4.34 21.39 5.86
N TYR A 12 -3.67 22.36 6.47
CA TYR A 12 -2.22 22.41 6.50
C TYR A 12 -1.72 21.28 7.40
N ILE A 13 -0.90 20.39 6.84
CA ILE A 13 -0.24 19.32 7.59
C ILE A 13 1.22 19.77 7.81
N PRO A 14 1.71 19.81 9.06
CA PRO A 14 3.12 20.05 9.34
C PRO A 14 4.02 19.06 8.57
N SER A 15 5.14 19.56 8.05
CA SER A 15 6.03 18.77 7.18
C SER A 15 6.56 17.49 7.84
N GLU A 16 6.83 17.52 9.15
CA GLU A 16 7.24 16.35 9.94
C GLU A 16 6.11 15.31 10.03
N GLN A 17 4.89 15.74 10.33
CA GLN A 17 3.74 14.85 10.41
C GLN A 17 3.46 14.18 9.07
N TYR A 18 3.58 14.93 7.97
CA TYR A 18 3.44 14.37 6.63
C TYR A 18 4.55 13.36 6.31
N ARG A 19 5.81 13.64 6.69
CA ARG A 19 6.92 12.68 6.52
C ARG A 19 6.67 11.38 7.26
N GLN A 20 6.20 11.45 8.51
CA GLN A 20 5.90 10.26 9.31
C GLN A 20 4.77 9.43 8.69
N MET A 21 3.72 10.08 8.20
CA MET A 21 2.63 9.40 7.49
C MET A 21 3.14 8.64 6.26
N LEU A 22 4.04 9.25 5.46
CA LEU A 22 4.63 8.61 4.29
C LEU A 22 5.51 7.40 4.65
N VAL A 23 6.29 7.50 5.73
CA VAL A 23 7.13 6.38 6.20
C VAL A 23 6.25 5.21 6.65
N GLN A 24 5.24 5.48 7.48
CA GLN A 24 4.31 4.46 7.95
C GLN A 24 3.55 3.79 6.80
N ASP A 25 3.07 4.56 5.83
CA ASP A 25 2.40 4.02 4.65
C ASP A 25 3.36 3.19 3.77
N GLY A 26 4.61 3.67 3.61
CA GLY A 26 5.66 2.94 2.91
C GLY A 26 5.96 1.58 3.54
N GLU A 27 6.11 1.52 4.85
CA GLU A 27 6.33 0.26 5.58
C GLU A 27 5.14 -0.69 5.49
N ARG A 28 3.91 -0.17 5.57
CA ARG A 28 2.70 -0.97 5.40
C ARG A 28 2.65 -1.59 4.00
N ARG A 29 2.82 -0.77 2.96
CA ARG A 29 2.82 -1.22 1.57
C ARG A 29 3.94 -2.19 1.27
N PHE A 30 5.13 -1.97 1.83
CA PHE A 30 6.24 -2.91 1.71
C PHE A 30 5.88 -4.27 2.29
N ARG A 31 5.33 -4.32 3.50
CA ARG A 31 4.90 -5.58 4.14
C ARG A 31 3.85 -6.30 3.32
N GLU A 32 2.80 -5.60 2.89
CA GLU A 32 1.72 -6.16 2.07
C GLU A 32 2.25 -6.75 0.76
N TRP A 33 3.05 -5.97 0.03
CA TRP A 33 3.66 -6.42 -1.21
C TRP A 33 4.59 -7.62 -1.00
N HIS A 34 5.47 -7.54 -0.01
CA HIS A 34 6.48 -8.56 0.25
C HIS A 34 5.85 -9.89 0.68
N THR A 35 4.82 -9.86 1.53
CA THR A 35 4.07 -11.06 1.91
C THR A 35 3.41 -11.73 0.71
N ASN A 36 2.78 -10.94 -0.18
CA ASN A 36 2.16 -11.48 -1.39
C ASN A 36 3.21 -12.06 -2.35
N PHE A 37 4.35 -11.39 -2.50
CA PHE A 37 5.45 -11.88 -3.33
C PHE A 37 5.95 -13.25 -2.86
N LEU A 38 6.24 -13.40 -1.56
CA LEU A 38 6.72 -14.67 -1.01
C LEU A 38 5.70 -15.80 -1.17
N LYS A 39 4.40 -15.49 -1.00
CA LYS A 39 3.32 -16.46 -1.24
C LYS A 39 3.35 -16.96 -2.69
N LEU A 40 3.34 -16.03 -3.65
CA LEU A 40 3.35 -16.36 -5.08
C LEU A 40 4.63 -17.11 -5.48
N GLN A 41 5.78 -16.74 -4.90
CA GLN A 41 7.03 -17.44 -5.14
C GLN A 41 6.96 -18.90 -4.68
N ALA A 42 6.42 -19.16 -3.49
CA ALA A 42 6.25 -20.51 -2.97
C ALA A 42 5.28 -21.35 -3.84
N GLU A 43 4.14 -20.77 -4.23
CA GLU A 43 3.16 -21.41 -5.11
C GLU A 43 3.77 -21.75 -6.47
N PHE A 44 4.52 -20.83 -7.06
CA PHE A 44 5.21 -21.06 -8.32
C PHE A 44 6.22 -22.21 -8.23
N LEU A 45 7.06 -22.24 -7.20
CA LEU A 45 8.05 -23.31 -7.03
C LEU A 45 7.38 -24.68 -6.80
N ALA A 46 6.26 -24.71 -6.07
CA ALA A 46 5.49 -25.93 -5.87
C ALA A 46 4.91 -26.46 -7.19
N ASP A 47 4.30 -25.58 -8.00
CA ASP A 47 3.78 -25.91 -9.33
C ASP A 47 4.89 -26.43 -10.26
N GLN A 48 6.04 -25.75 -10.30
CA GLN A 48 7.19 -26.20 -11.09
C GLN A 48 7.69 -27.59 -10.66
N LYS A 49 7.71 -27.88 -9.36
CA LYS A 49 8.08 -29.21 -8.86
C LYS A 49 7.06 -30.28 -9.26
N GLN A 50 5.78 -29.95 -9.25
CA GLN A 50 4.72 -30.86 -9.66
C GLN A 50 4.78 -31.17 -11.16
N ARG A 51 5.03 -30.17 -12.01
CA ARG A 51 5.13 -30.35 -13.48
C ARG A 51 6.35 -31.13 -13.93
N ARG A 52 7.41 -31.18 -13.12
CA ARG A 52 8.65 -31.91 -13.42
C ARG A 52 8.62 -33.38 -12.98
N ARG A 53 7.56 -33.81 -12.30
CA ARG A 53 7.30 -35.20 -11.90
C ARG A 53 6.40 -35.87 -12.92
#